data_AF-A0A9D1Z3L8-F1
#
_entry.id   AF-A0A9D1Z3L8-F1
#
_cell.length_a   1.000
_cell.length_b   1.000
_cell.length_c   1.000
_cell.angle_alpha   90.00
_cell.angle_beta   90.00
_cell.angle_gamma   90.00
#
_symmetry.space_group_name_H-M   'P 1'
#
loop_
_entity.id
_entity.type
_entity.pdbx_description
1 polymer ?
#
loop_
_entity_poly.entity_id
_entity_poly.type
_entity_poly.pdbx_seq_one_letter_code
_entity_poly.pdbx_strand_id
1 'polypeptide(L)'
;MHWGHLTTEDFIHWERLPAALAPDQSCDAGGCFSGGAVELPDGQHLLMYTGVQRERDEEGVLRDIQTQCVAIGDGLNYEKYSSNPVLDKNDLPEGGSAADFRDPKVWREPNLPTAAGLAR
;
A
#
# COMPACT_ATOMS: atom_id res chain seq x y z
N MET A 1 5.04 0.13 11.95
CA MET A 1 5.21 -1.20 11.31
C MET A 1 5.95 -1.04 10.00
N HIS A 2 6.65 -2.08 9.54
CA HIS A 2 7.43 -2.10 8.28
C HIS A 2 7.22 -3.45 7.59
N TRP A 3 7.52 -3.53 6.29
CA TRP A 3 7.49 -4.78 5.52
C TRP A 3 8.85 -5.47 5.58
N GLY A 4 8.91 -6.64 6.22
CA GLY A 4 10.08 -7.50 6.14
C GLY A 4 10.23 -8.09 4.74
N HIS A 5 11.47 -8.27 4.29
CA HIS A 5 11.77 -8.77 2.96
C HIS A 5 12.57 -10.06 3.04
N LEU A 6 12.05 -11.11 2.42
CA LEU A 6 12.71 -12.40 2.33
C LEU A 6 12.51 -12.98 0.93
N THR A 7 13.54 -13.64 0.41
CA THR A 7 13.52 -14.32 -0.88
C THR A 7 13.78 -15.81 -0.69
N THR A 8 13.28 -16.62 -1.62
CA THR A 8 13.43 -18.07 -1.63
C THR A 8 13.28 -18.59 -3.05
N GLU A 9 13.91 -19.72 -3.34
CA GLU A 9 13.71 -20.48 -4.59
C GLU A 9 12.88 -21.75 -4.35
N ASP A 10 12.74 -22.20 -3.10
CA ASP A 10 12.17 -23.50 -2.74
C ASP A 10 11.06 -23.44 -1.67
N PHE A 11 10.75 -22.24 -1.16
CA PHE A 11 9.80 -21.99 -0.07
C PHE A 11 10.16 -22.62 1.29
N ILE A 12 11.37 -23.19 1.43
CA ILE A 12 11.87 -23.84 2.65
C ILE A 12 13.00 -23.00 3.25
N HIS A 13 13.97 -22.62 2.42
CA HIS A 13 15.13 -21.82 2.82
C HIS A 13 14.92 -20.38 2.39
N TRP A 14 15.13 -19.45 3.32
CA TRP A 14 14.85 -18.04 3.10
C TRP A 14 16.07 -17.19 3.39
N GLU A 15 16.41 -16.32 2.45
CA GLU A 15 17.39 -15.26 2.66
C GLU A 15 16.66 -14.01 3.16
N ARG A 16 17.17 -13.41 4.25
CA ARG A 16 16.63 -12.16 4.77
C ARG A 16 17.33 -10.99 4.11
N LEU A 17 16.52 -10.11 3.51
CA LEU A 17 16.96 -8.85 2.93
C LEU A 17 16.63 -7.67 3.87
N PRO A 18 17.15 -6.46 3.59
CA PRO A 18 16.68 -5.24 4.24
C PRO A 18 15.17 -5.06 4.09
N ALA A 19 14.53 -4.32 5.00
CA ALA A 19 13.08 -4.06 4.93
C ALA A 19 12.70 -3.48 3.56
N ALA A 20 11.67 -4.06 2.92
CA ALA A 20 11.21 -3.61 1.61
C ALA A 20 10.55 -2.23 1.68
N LEU A 21 9.79 -1.98 2.76
CA LEU A 21 9.17 -0.69 3.06
C LEU A 21 9.30 -0.41 4.55
N ALA A 22 9.73 0.80 4.90
CA ALA A 22 9.76 1.30 6.27
C ALA A 22 9.01 2.65 6.35
N PRO A 23 8.49 3.05 7.52
CA PRO A 23 7.93 4.38 7.72
C PRO A 23 9.00 5.45 7.52
N ASP A 24 8.88 6.23 6.45
CA ASP A 24 9.84 7.30 6.11
C ASP A 24 9.20 8.48 5.36
N GLN A 25 7.87 8.43 5.14
CA GLN A 25 7.10 9.51 4.54
C GLN A 25 5.95 9.91 5.46
N SER A 26 5.40 11.11 5.26
CA SER A 26 4.29 11.63 6.06
C SER A 26 3.06 10.71 6.01
N CYS A 27 2.73 10.20 4.83
CA CYS A 27 1.58 9.32 4.60
C CYS A 27 1.65 7.97 5.33
N ASP A 28 2.83 7.56 5.80
CA ASP A 28 3.02 6.30 6.53
C ASP A 28 3.83 6.44 7.83
N ALA A 29 3.92 7.64 8.39
CA ALA A 29 4.65 7.92 9.62
C ALA A 29 4.19 7.07 10.82
N GLY A 30 2.93 6.64 10.85
CA GLY A 30 2.35 5.70 11.81
C GLY A 30 2.62 4.22 11.49
N GLY A 31 2.97 3.90 10.25
CA GLY A 31 3.36 2.56 9.81
C GLY A 31 3.05 2.27 8.34
N CYS A 32 3.85 1.37 7.74
CA CYS A 32 3.48 0.66 6.53
C CYS A 32 2.74 -0.63 6.93
N PHE A 33 1.42 -0.62 6.78
CA PHE A 33 0.52 -1.72 7.09
C PHE A 33 0.34 -2.61 5.85
N SER A 34 -0.52 -3.65 5.94
CA SER A 34 -0.60 -4.69 4.93
C SER A 34 -1.12 -4.19 3.57
N GLY A 35 -0.96 -5.04 2.55
CA GLY A 35 -1.27 -4.74 1.16
C GLY A 35 -0.90 -5.87 0.23
N GLY A 36 -0.72 -5.57 -1.05
CA GLY A 36 -0.42 -6.55 -2.09
C GLY A 36 0.59 -6.04 -3.12
N ALA A 37 1.05 -6.96 -3.96
CA ALA A 37 1.98 -6.71 -5.04
C ALA A 37 1.43 -7.24 -6.37
N VAL A 38 1.77 -6.58 -7.47
CA VAL A 38 1.54 -7.08 -8.84
C VAL A 38 2.76 -6.78 -9.70
N GLU A 39 3.12 -7.71 -10.58
CA GLU A 39 4.16 -7.50 -11.58
C GLU A 39 3.64 -6.63 -12.74
N LEU A 40 4.41 -5.62 -13.11
CA LEU A 40 4.18 -4.69 -14.21
C LEU A 40 4.67 -5.31 -15.54
N PRO A 41 4.20 -4.83 -16.71
CA PRO A 41 4.54 -5.45 -17.99
C PRO A 41 6.03 -5.36 -18.35
N ASP A 42 6.76 -4.44 -17.71
CA ASP A 42 8.21 -4.25 -17.82
C ASP A 42 9.01 -5.06 -16.80
N GLY A 43 8.36 -5.92 -16.00
CA GLY A 43 8.97 -6.75 -14.96
C GLY A 43 9.18 -6.03 -13.62
N GLN A 44 8.85 -4.74 -13.51
CA GLN A 44 8.86 -4.07 -12.21
C GLN A 44 7.71 -4.57 -11.33
N HIS A 45 7.83 -4.41 -10.03
CA HIS A 45 6.76 -4.69 -9.07
C HIS A 45 6.06 -3.39 -8.68
N LEU A 46 4.73 -3.39 -8.69
CA LEU A 46 3.91 -2.39 -8.01
C LEU A 46 3.44 -2.97 -6.69
N LEU A 47 3.86 -2.36 -5.59
CA LEU A 47 3.32 -2.59 -4.26
C LEU A 47 2.23 -1.55 -3.99
N MET A 48 1.07 -2.01 -3.53
CA MET A 48 0.07 -1.14 -2.93
C MET A 48 -0.10 -1.55 -1.48
N TYR A 49 -0.02 -0.59 -0.57
CA TYR A 49 0.00 -0.83 0.86
C TYR A 49 -0.77 0.24 1.62
N THR A 50 -1.13 -0.09 2.86
CA THR A 50 -1.79 0.87 3.74
C THR A 50 -0.75 1.76 4.43
N GLY A 51 -0.75 3.05 4.14
CA GLY A 51 -0.02 4.05 4.91
C GLY A 51 -0.84 4.53 6.10
N VAL A 52 -0.28 4.48 7.30
CA VAL A 52 -0.95 4.93 8.53
C VAL A 52 -0.41 6.28 8.97
N GLN A 53 -1.32 7.20 9.22
CA GLN A 53 -1.10 8.49 9.88
C GLN A 53 -1.80 8.49 11.24
N ARG A 54 -1.45 9.44 12.11
CA ARG A 54 -2.10 9.60 13.41
C ARG A 54 -2.61 11.02 13.57
N GLU A 55 -3.90 11.17 13.73
CA GLU A 55 -4.57 12.45 13.94
C GLU A 55 -5.26 12.45 15.31
N ARG A 56 -5.47 13.62 15.91
CA ARG A 56 -6.34 13.75 17.08
C ARG A 56 -7.73 14.14 16.61
N ASP A 57 -8.75 13.49 17.15
CA ASP A 57 -10.14 13.90 16.95
C ASP A 57 -10.50 15.14 17.78
N GLU A 58 -11.77 15.56 17.71
CA GLU A 58 -12.30 16.74 18.41
C GLU A 58 -12.22 16.58 19.94
N GLU A 59 -12.30 15.34 20.44
CA GLU A 59 -12.12 14.98 21.85
C GLU A 59 -10.64 14.86 22.25
N GLY A 60 -9.71 15.04 21.31
CA GLY A 60 -8.27 14.96 21.52
C GLY A 60 -7.72 13.53 21.57
N VAL A 61 -8.53 12.52 21.30
CA VAL A 61 -8.13 11.12 21.23
C VAL A 61 -7.35 10.87 19.95
N LEU A 62 -6.20 10.19 20.08
CA LEU A 62 -5.36 9.84 18.94
C LEU A 62 -6.00 8.68 18.17
N ARG A 63 -6.25 8.89 16.88
CA ARG A 63 -6.80 7.89 15.96
C ARG A 63 -5.82 7.63 14.82
N ASP A 64 -5.72 6.37 14.42
CA ASP A 64 -5.04 5.99 13.19
C ASP A 64 -5.93 6.37 11.99
N ILE A 65 -5.35 7.04 11.00
CA ILE A 65 -5.95 7.35 9.71
C ILE A 65 -5.22 6.51 8.67
N GLN A 66 -5.96 5.65 7.98
CA GLN A 66 -5.44 4.71 7.01
C GLN A 66 -5.66 5.26 5.59
N THR A 67 -4.61 5.23 4.79
CA THR A 67 -4.56 5.72 3.40
C THR A 67 -3.91 4.66 2.53
N GLN A 68 -4.10 4.71 1.21
CA GLN A 68 -3.47 3.75 0.29
C GLN A 68 -2.30 4.41 -0.42
N CYS A 69 -1.14 3.76 -0.34
CA CYS A 69 0.12 4.22 -0.91
C CYS A 69 0.63 3.20 -1.94
N VAL A 70 1.47 3.67 -2.85
CA VAL A 70 2.13 2.86 -3.88
C VAL A 70 3.65 2.96 -3.75
N ALA A 71 4.34 1.85 -3.99
CA ALA A 71 5.78 1.84 -4.22
C ALA A 71 6.10 0.96 -5.44
N ILE A 72 7.08 1.38 -6.24
CA ILE A 72 7.54 0.65 -7.42
C ILE A 72 8.95 0.14 -7.18
N GLY A 73 9.24 -1.09 -7.59
CA GLY A 73 10.55 -1.69 -7.36
C GLY A 73 10.93 -2.77 -8.34
N ASP A 74 12.15 -3.26 -8.21
CA ASP A 74 12.74 -4.32 -9.05
C ASP A 74 12.71 -5.71 -8.38
N GLY A 75 11.99 -5.82 -7.26
CA GLY A 75 12.00 -7.02 -6.43
C GLY A 75 13.04 -7.01 -5.30
N LEU A 76 14.00 -6.08 -5.31
CA LEU A 76 15.00 -5.90 -4.25
C LEU A 76 14.85 -4.54 -3.56
N ASN A 77 14.71 -3.48 -4.35
CA ASN A 77 14.60 -2.10 -3.91
C ASN A 77 13.24 -1.52 -4.35
N TYR A 78 12.65 -0.71 -3.48
CA TYR A 78 11.34 -0.09 -3.73
C TYR A 78 11.39 1.40 -3.46
N GLU A 79 10.89 2.19 -4.41
CA GLU A 79 10.71 3.62 -4.29
C GLU A 79 9.23 3.94 -4.10
N LYS A 80 8.91 4.64 -3.02
CA LYS A 80 7.55 5.13 -2.76
C LYS A 80 7.18 6.19 -3.79
N TYR A 81 5.97 6.08 -4.34
CA TYR A 81 5.47 7.02 -5.32
C TYR A 81 5.39 8.44 -4.72
N SER A 82 5.91 9.43 -5.46
CA SER A 82 6.06 10.80 -4.96
C SER A 82 4.74 11.50 -4.63
N SER A 83 3.63 11.03 -5.20
CA SER A 83 2.30 11.58 -4.96
C SER A 83 1.48 10.75 -3.97
N ASN A 84 2.12 9.94 -3.12
CA ASN A 84 1.43 9.24 -2.05
C ASN A 84 0.82 10.21 -1.02
N PRO A 85 -0.32 9.84 -0.41
CA PRO A 85 -1.12 8.65 -0.70
C PRO A 85 -1.92 8.78 -2.01
N VAL A 86 -2.17 7.66 -2.70
CA VAL A 86 -2.98 7.63 -3.94
C VAL A 86 -4.48 7.54 -3.68
N LEU A 87 -4.88 7.12 -2.47
CA LEU A 87 -6.25 7.20 -1.97
C LEU A 87 -6.23 7.60 -0.50
N ASP A 88 -7.07 8.54 -0.11
CA ASP A 88 -7.17 9.04 1.26
C ASP A 88 -8.61 9.04 1.79
N LYS A 89 -8.83 9.66 2.95
CA LYS A 89 -10.15 9.72 3.61
C LYS A 89 -11.23 10.42 2.77
N ASN A 90 -10.84 11.27 1.82
CA ASN A 90 -11.76 11.96 0.92
C ASN A 90 -12.24 11.07 -0.24
N ASP A 91 -11.54 9.96 -0.51
CA ASP A 91 -11.93 8.98 -1.54
C ASP A 91 -12.87 7.88 -1.00
N LEU A 92 -13.17 7.91 0.30
CA LEU A 92 -14.06 6.95 0.92
C LEU A 92 -15.49 7.10 0.42
N PRO A 93 -16.22 5.98 0.17
CA PRO A 93 -17.64 6.04 -0.09
C PRO A 93 -18.40 6.54 1.16
N GLU A 94 -19.64 6.97 0.96
CA GLU A 94 -20.52 7.37 2.05
C GLU A 94 -20.60 6.27 3.13
N GLY A 95 -20.39 6.66 4.39
CA GLY A 95 -20.34 5.73 5.53
C GLY A 95 -19.00 5.00 5.71
N GLY A 96 -17.99 5.27 4.87
CA GLY A 96 -16.65 4.73 5.01
C GLY A 96 -15.91 5.19 6.27
N SER A 97 -15.04 4.34 6.80
CA SER A 97 -14.24 4.61 7.99
C SER A 97 -12.77 4.84 7.61
N ALA A 98 -12.25 6.03 7.90
CA ALA A 98 -10.83 6.33 7.73
C ALA A 98 -9.92 5.52 8.67
N ALA A 99 -10.47 4.89 9.72
CA ALA A 99 -9.74 4.01 10.62
C ALA A 99 -9.80 2.53 10.19
N ASP A 100 -10.67 2.19 9.23
CA ASP A 100 -10.84 0.84 8.67
C ASP A 100 -10.81 0.86 7.14
N PHE A 101 -9.83 1.57 6.59
CA PHE A 101 -9.56 1.67 5.16
C PHE A 101 -8.17 1.12 4.86
N ARG A 102 -8.05 -0.20 4.74
CA ARG A 102 -6.76 -0.88 4.69
C ARG A 102 -6.78 -2.17 3.89
N ASP A 103 -5.60 -2.78 3.81
CA ASP A 103 -5.33 -4.10 3.26
C ASP A 103 -5.70 -4.18 1.76
N PRO A 104 -5.21 -3.24 0.92
CA PRO A 104 -5.56 -3.18 -0.49
C PRO A 104 -5.10 -4.45 -1.20
N LYS A 105 -6.03 -5.07 -1.93
CA LYS A 105 -5.74 -6.19 -2.81
C LYS A 105 -5.67 -5.67 -4.24
N VAL A 106 -4.49 -5.73 -4.84
CA VAL A 106 -4.32 -5.44 -6.28
C VAL A 106 -4.28 -6.76 -7.03
N TRP A 107 -4.98 -6.81 -8.17
CA TRP A 107 -4.94 -7.93 -9.11
C TRP A 107 -5.13 -7.41 -10.53
N ARG A 108 -4.73 -8.24 -11.49
CA ARG A 108 -5.04 -8.06 -12.90
C ARG A 108 -6.16 -9.01 -13.28
N GLU A 109 -7.22 -8.48 -13.87
CA GLU A 109 -8.26 -9.28 -14.49
C GLU A 109 -8.00 -9.32 -16.01
N PRO A 110 -7.77 -10.50 -16.59
CA PRO A 110 -7.68 -10.62 -18.04
C PRO A 110 -9.05 -10.32 -18.66
N ASN A 111 -9.09 -9.39 -19.62
CA ASN A 111 -10.25 -9.01 -20.45
C ASN A 111 -11.22 -7.95 -19.90
N LEU A 112 -10.86 -7.18 -18.87
CA LEU A 112 -11.55 -5.91 -18.62
C LEU A 112 -11.15 -4.90 -19.71
N PRO A 113 -12.09 -4.31 -20.49
CA PRO A 113 -11.74 -3.17 -21.32
C PRO A 113 -11.15 -2.08 -20.43
N THR A 114 -10.10 -1.40 -20.91
CA THR A 114 -9.55 -0.23 -20.24
C THR A 114 -10.69 0.73 -19.87
N ALA A 115 -10.57 1.41 -18.72
CA ALA A 115 -11.62 2.06 -17.91
C ALA A 115 -12.58 3.08 -18.59
N ALA A 116 -12.70 3.10 -19.91
CA ALA A 116 -13.76 3.78 -20.65
C ALA A 116 -15.15 3.10 -20.52
N GLY A 117 -15.26 1.94 -19.85
CA GLY A 117 -16.51 1.15 -19.82
C GLY A 117 -17.14 0.88 -18.45
N LEU A 118 -16.53 1.32 -17.35
CA LEU A 118 -17.01 1.02 -15.99
C LEU A 118 -17.43 2.29 -15.25
N ALA A 119 -18.45 2.95 -15.78
CA ALA A 119 -19.40 3.70 -14.95
C ALA A 119 -20.72 2.94 -15.01
N ARG A 120 -21.05 2.23 -13.93
CA ARG A 120 -22.41 1.81 -13.60
C ARG A 120 -22.65 2.11 -12.14
#